data_AF-A0AAW6VHH4-F1
#
_entry.id   AF-A0AAW6VHH4-F1
#
_cell.length_a   1.000
_cell.length_b   1.000
_cell.length_c   1.000
_cell.angle_alpha   90.00
_cell.angle_beta   90.00
_cell.angle_gamma   90.00
#
_symmetry.space_group_name_H-M   'P 1'
#
loop_
_entity.id
_entity.type
_entity.pdbx_description
1 polymer ?
#
loop_
_entity_poly.entity_id
_entity_poly.type
_entity_poly.pdbx_seq_one_letter_code
_entity_poly.pdbx_strand_id
1 'polypeptide(L)'
;MNEFSLYMFFLGVFLILLQIYVKIDIGFDDRFWGKKSSKEVLQERIKMDEEGKLNWFWKLDLFLRKLMNEKFFLKMGAMLIFIGLILNIVF
;
A
#
# COMPACT_ATOMS: atom_id res chain seq x y z
N MET A 1 -26.26 11.05 9.31
CA MET A 1 -25.07 10.29 8.91
C MET A 1 -25.25 8.85 9.35
N ASN A 2 -25.57 7.97 8.41
CA ASN A 2 -25.73 6.55 8.64
C ASN A 2 -24.42 5.96 9.23
N GLU A 3 -24.49 5.18 10.31
CA GLU A 3 -23.30 4.56 10.96
C GLU A 3 -22.43 3.80 9.94
N PHE A 4 -23.08 3.14 8.98
CA PHE A 4 -22.40 2.47 7.88
C PHE A 4 -21.58 3.42 6.98
N SER A 5 -22.10 4.61 6.69
CA SER A 5 -21.39 5.63 5.91
C SER A 5 -20.14 6.15 6.65
N LEU A 6 -20.23 6.24 7.98
CA LEU A 6 -19.14 6.66 8.86
C LEU A 6 -18.04 5.59 8.92
N TYR A 7 -18.41 4.31 9.05
CA TYR A 7 -17.44 3.21 8.99
C TYR A 7 -16.69 3.15 7.66
N MET A 8 -17.40 3.33 6.53
CA MET A 8 -16.77 3.36 5.20
C MET A 8 -15.79 4.52 5.05
N PHE A 9 -16.14 5.70 5.59
CA PHE A 9 -15.26 6.87 5.59
C PHE A 9 -13.99 6.62 6.42
N PHE A 10 -14.13 6.15 7.66
CA PHE A 10 -12.99 5.86 8.54
C PHE A 10 -12.09 4.76 7.97
N LEU A 11 -12.66 3.70 7.41
CA LEU A 11 -11.90 2.65 6.75
C LEU A 11 -11.12 3.20 5.54
N GLY A 12 -11.73 4.09 4.75
CA GLY A 12 -11.07 4.72 3.63
C GLY A 12 -9.88 5.59 4.06
N VAL A 13 -10.06 6.40 5.11
CA VAL A 13 -8.97 7.20 5.71
C VAL A 13 -7.87 6.30 6.26
N PHE A 14 -8.22 5.22 6.96
CA PHE A 14 -7.28 4.26 7.50
C PHE A 14 -6.39 3.63 6.41
N LEU A 15 -6.98 3.22 5.28
CA LEU A 15 -6.22 2.66 4.16
C LEU A 15 -5.26 3.65 3.51
N ILE A 16 -5.64 4.94 3.44
CA ILE A 16 -4.76 6.00 2.96
C ILE A 16 -3.58 6.19 3.91
N LEU A 17 -3.83 6.23 5.23
CA LEU A 17 -2.77 6.34 6.22
C LEU A 17 -1.85 5.12 6.20
N LEU A 18 -2.41 3.91 6.08
CA LEU A 18 -1.64 2.67 5.93
C LEU A 18 -0.74 2.71 4.69
N GLN A 19 -1.26 3.20 3.56
CA GLN A 19 -0.46 3.38 2.35
C GLN A 19 0.75 4.31 2.60
N ILE A 20 0.52 5.43 3.29
CA ILE A 20 1.58 6.40 3.56
C ILE A 20 2.62 5.78 4.50
N TYR A 21 2.16 5.17 5.59
CA TYR A 21 3.01 4.54 6.60
C TYR A 21 3.91 3.47 5.98
N VAL A 22 3.33 2.47 5.30
CA VAL A 22 4.10 1.36 4.71
C VAL A 22 5.08 1.87 3.64
N LYS A 23 4.73 2.92 2.90
CA LYS A 23 5.64 3.50 1.89
C LYS A 23 6.82 4.22 2.53
N ILE A 24 6.59 4.91 3.64
CA ILE A 24 7.65 5.57 4.42
C ILE A 24 8.56 4.52 5.03
N ASP A 25 7.99 3.48 5.64
CA ASP A 25 8.71 2.40 6.32
C ASP A 25 9.65 1.65 5.35
N ILE A 26 9.11 1.16 4.22
CA ILE A 26 9.90 0.50 3.16
C ILE A 26 10.99 1.44 2.64
N GLY A 27 10.67 2.70 2.39
CA GLY A 27 11.61 3.68 1.87
C GLY A 27 12.66 4.14 2.89
N PHE A 28 12.40 3.96 4.18
CA PHE A 28 13.35 4.19 5.26
C PHE A 28 14.29 3.00 5.39
N ASP A 29 13.76 1.77 5.43
CA ASP A 29 14.55 0.54 5.48
C ASP A 29 15.51 0.42 4.29
N ASP A 30 15.04 0.70 3.08
CA ASP A 30 15.87 0.64 1.87
C ASP A 30 17.04 1.63 1.91
N ARG A 31 16.81 2.83 2.47
CA ARG A 31 17.84 3.87 2.61
C ARG A 31 18.78 3.60 3.77
N PHE A 32 18.28 3.08 4.88
CA PHE A 32 19.05 2.88 6.11
C PHE A 32 19.89 1.61 6.04
N TRP A 33 19.27 0.48 5.65
CA TRP A 33 19.93 -0.82 5.56
C TRP A 33 20.55 -1.07 4.19
N GLY A 34 19.80 -0.77 3.12
CA GLY A 34 20.23 -1.04 1.75
C GLY A 34 21.19 0.01 1.19
N LYS A 35 21.18 1.24 1.73
CA LYS A 35 21.82 2.43 1.13
C LYS A 35 21.48 2.65 -0.36
N LYS A 36 20.35 2.08 -0.81
CA LYS A 36 19.87 2.11 -2.20
C LYS A 36 18.53 2.82 -2.25
N SER A 37 18.14 3.28 -3.44
CA SER A 37 16.79 3.78 -3.61
C SER A 37 15.77 2.63 -3.57
N SER A 38 14.58 2.89 -3.03
CA SER A 38 13.52 1.87 -2.95
C SER A 38 13.14 1.30 -4.33
N LYS A 39 13.32 2.10 -5.39
CA LYS A 39 13.13 1.66 -6.78
C LYS A 39 14.22 0.69 -7.25
N GLU A 40 15.48 0.93 -6.89
CA GLU A 40 16.58 0.00 -7.21
C GLU A 40 16.39 -1.35 -6.51
N VAL A 41 16.04 -1.32 -5.22
CA VAL A 41 15.78 -2.55 -4.45
C VAL A 41 14.60 -3.33 -5.05
N LEU A 42 13.54 -2.63 -5.48
CA LEU A 42 12.41 -3.26 -6.16
C LEU A 42 12.84 -3.93 -7.47
N GLN A 43 13.63 -3.26 -8.31
CA GLN A 43 14.11 -3.84 -9.58
C GLN A 43 15.04 -5.04 -9.35
N GLU A 44 15.92 -4.97 -8.36
CA GLU A 44 16.84 -6.05 -7.99
C GLU A 44 16.06 -7.29 -7.51
N ARG A 45 15.05 -7.09 -6.64
CA ARG A 45 14.15 -8.16 -6.18
C ARG A 45 13.32 -8.77 -7.31
N ILE A 46 12.84 -7.98 -8.27
CA ILE A 46 12.12 -8.50 -9.44
C ILE A 46 13.01 -9.43 -10.25
N LYS A 47 14.24 -9.02 -10.55
CA LYS A 47 15.21 -9.86 -11.29
C LYS A 47 15.53 -11.14 -10.53
N MET A 48 15.74 -11.06 -9.21
CA MET A 48 15.98 -12.24 -8.40
C MET A 48 14.78 -13.21 -8.34
N ASP A 49 13.55 -12.71 -8.50
CA ASP A 49 12.33 -13.52 -8.55
C ASP A 49 12.21 -14.23 -9.91
N GLU A 50 12.54 -13.53 -11.00
CA GLU A 50 12.66 -14.11 -12.35
C GLU A 50 13.74 -15.21 -12.40
N GLU A 51 14.85 -15.03 -11.69
CA GLU A 51 15.92 -16.02 -11.54
C GLU A 51 15.59 -17.15 -10.55
N GLY A 52 14.41 -17.13 -9.91
CA GLY A 52 13.98 -18.16 -8.96
C GLY A 52 14.76 -18.17 -7.64
N LYS A 53 15.52 -17.12 -7.33
CA LYS A 53 16.38 -17.01 -6.14
C LYS A 53 15.65 -16.45 -4.91
N LEU A 54 14.39 -16.03 -5.05
CA LEU A 54 13.61 -15.49 -3.94
C LEU A 54 12.96 -16.58 -3.09
N ASN A 55 13.27 -16.57 -1.80
CA ASN A 55 12.54 -17.35 -0.81
C ASN A 55 11.13 -16.78 -0.57
N TRP A 56 10.21 -17.58 -0.03
CA TRP A 56 8.79 -17.21 0.15
C TRP A 56 8.62 -15.87 0.88
N PHE A 57 9.37 -15.65 1.97
CA PHE A 57 9.31 -14.42 2.75
C PHE A 57 9.61 -13.19 1.90
N TRP A 58 10.64 -13.26 1.06
CA TRP A 58 11.01 -12.19 0.15
C TRP A 58 10.01 -12.03 -1.00
N LYS A 59 9.30 -13.09 -1.40
CA LYS A 59 8.22 -12.98 -2.40
C LYS A 59 7.04 -12.18 -1.85
N LEU A 60 6.71 -12.37 -0.58
CA LEU A 60 5.71 -11.56 0.12
C LEU A 60 6.15 -10.09 0.22
N ASP A 61 7.40 -9.83 0.59
CA ASP A 61 7.97 -8.47 0.58
C ASP A 61 7.88 -7.83 -0.81
N LEU A 62 8.28 -8.56 -1.86
CA LEU A 62 8.18 -8.09 -3.25
C LEU A 62 6.73 -7.79 -3.65
N PHE A 63 5.78 -8.64 -3.26
CA PHE A 63 4.36 -8.44 -3.50
C PHE A 63 3.84 -7.18 -2.80
N LEU A 64 4.17 -6.98 -1.52
CA LEU A 64 3.82 -5.78 -0.79
C LEU A 64 4.41 -4.53 -1.46
N ARG A 65 5.68 -4.56 -1.86
CA ARG A 65 6.33 -3.46 -2.57
C ARG A 65 5.64 -3.14 -3.91
N LYS A 66 5.19 -4.15 -4.66
CA LYS A 66 4.40 -3.96 -5.88
C LYS A 66 3.07 -3.26 -5.58
N LEU A 67 2.31 -3.75 -4.59
CA LEU A 67 1.05 -3.13 -4.16
C LEU A 67 1.24 -1.67 -3.72
N MET A 68 2.33 -1.41 -3.00
CA MET A 68 2.69 -0.07 -2.54
C MET A 68 3.07 0.85 -3.70
N ASN A 69 3.80 0.35 -4.70
CA ASN A 69 4.17 1.12 -5.88
C ASN A 69 2.95 1.48 -6.75
N GLU A 70 1.98 0.57 -6.86
CA GLU A 70 0.72 0.79 -7.60
C GLU A 70 -0.28 1.70 -6.88
N LYS A 71 0.04 2.13 -5.65
CA LYS A 71 -0.82 2.93 -4.78
C LYS A 71 -2.18 2.25 -4.52
N PHE A 72 -2.17 0.93 -4.37
CA PHE A 72 -3.41 0.14 -4.27
C PHE A 72 -4.29 0.57 -3.10
N PHE A 73 -3.73 0.68 -1.88
CA PHE A 73 -4.50 1.11 -0.71
C PHE A 73 -4.95 2.56 -0.80
N LEU A 74 -4.22 3.42 -1.51
CA LEU A 74 -4.66 4.79 -1.80
C LEU A 74 -5.95 4.80 -2.64
N LYS A 75 -5.97 4.00 -3.71
CA LYS A 75 -7.11 3.91 -4.63
C LYS A 75 -8.34 3.34 -3.92
N MET A 76 -8.15 2.23 -3.20
CA MET A 76 -9.22 1.61 -2.40
C MET A 76 -9.72 2.55 -1.30
N GLY A 77 -8.83 3.22 -0.59
CA GLY A 77 -9.18 4.17 0.45
C GLY A 77 -9.97 5.36 -0.08
N ALA A 78 -9.55 5.94 -1.21
CA ALA A 78 -10.28 7.02 -1.87
C ALA A 78 -11.67 6.56 -2.32
N MET A 79 -11.78 5.37 -2.93
CA MET A 79 -13.06 4.80 -3.36
C MET A 79 -14.03 4.64 -2.18
N LEU A 80 -13.54 4.14 -1.05
CA LEU A 80 -14.36 3.97 0.16
C LEU A 80 -14.82 5.30 0.77
N ILE A 81 -13.98 6.34 0.72
CA ILE A 81 -14.38 7.70 1.13
C ILE A 81 -15.51 8.21 0.24
N PHE A 82 -15.40 8.06 -1.09
CA PHE A 82 -16.45 8.47 -2.02
C PHE A 82 -17.75 7.70 -1.80
N ILE A 83 -17.68 6.37 -1.60
CA ILE A 83 -18.85 5.55 -1.28
C ILE A 83 -19.49 6.01 0.03
N GLY A 84 -18.69 6.26 1.07
CA GLY A 84 -19.18 6.78 2.35
C GLY A 84 -19.88 8.13 2.21
N LEU A 85 -19.33 9.04 1.40
CA LEU A 85 -19.96 10.34 1.12
C LEU A 85 -21.29 10.18 0.38
N ILE A 86 -21.34 9.34 -0.66
CA ILE A 86 -22.58 9.09 -1.41
C ILE A 86 -23.65 8.51 -0.49
N LEU A 87 -23.31 7.51 0.33
CA LEU A 87 -24.24 6.89 1.25
C LEU A 87 -24.77 7.86 2.32
N ASN A 88 -23.97 8.83 2.75
CA ASN A 88 -24.38 9.86 3.71
C ASN A 88 -25.32 10.92 3.10
N ILE A 89 -25.26 11.13 1.77
CA ILE A 89 -26.18 12.05 1.06
C ILE A 89 -27.50 11.34 0.76
N VAL A 90 -27.44 10.05 0.42
CA VAL A 90 -28.62 9.26 0.02
C VAL A 90 -29.46 8.80 1.22
N PHE A 91 -28.85 8.61 2.40
CA PHE A 91 -29.48 8.13 3.62
C PHE A 91 -29.23 9.04 4.82
#